data_AF-A0A7V2F1U5-F1
#
_entry.id   AF-A0A7V2F1U5-F1
#
_cell.length_a   1.000
_cell.length_b   1.000
_cell.length_c   1.000
_cell.angle_alpha   90.00
_cell.angle_beta   90.00
_cell.angle_gamma   90.00
#
_symmetry.space_group_name_H-M   'P 1'
#
loop_
_entity.id
_entity.type
_entity.pdbx_description
1 polymer ?
#
loop_
_entity_poly.entity_id
_entity_poly.type
_entity_poly.pdbx_seq_one_letter_code
_entity_poly.pdbx_strand_id
1 'polypeptide(L)' 'KCKELISSKDASATKGLSETAKAIDKAAAKNILHKNTAARRKSRLAKALNAANK' A
#
# COMPACT_ATOMS: atom_id res chain seq x y z
N LYS A 1 5.87 -0.49 -8.47
CA LYS A 1 5.89 0.90 -7.92
C LYS A 1 5.92 0.98 -6.39
N CYS A 2 4.83 0.73 -5.64
CA CYS A 2 4.84 0.94 -4.18
C CYS A 2 5.83 0.03 -3.42
N LYS A 3 5.97 -1.23 -3.86
CA LYS A 3 6.98 -2.17 -3.32
C LYS A 3 8.42 -1.74 -3.64
N GLU A 4 8.66 -1.17 -4.82
CA GLU A 4 9.99 -0.67 -5.20
C GLU A 4 10.39 0.53 -4.32
N LEU A 5 9.46 1.48 -4.09
CA LEU A 5 9.72 2.64 -3.23
C LEU A 5 10.04 2.25 -1.77
N ILE A 6 9.40 1.19 -1.26
CA ILE A 6 9.71 0.65 0.08
C ILE A 6 11.10 0.00 0.09
N SER A 7 11.51 -0.67 -1.00
CA SER A 7 12.84 -1.27 -1.11
C SER A 7 13.96 -0.23 -1.22
N SER A 8 13.69 0.91 -1.86
CA SER A 8 14.67 1.99 -2.03
C SER A 8 14.82 2.89 -0.80
N LYS A 9 14.05 2.68 0.29
CA LYS A 9 14.05 3.51 1.51
C LYS A 9 13.84 5.02 1.24
N ASP A 10 13.14 5.35 0.16
CA ASP A 10 12.91 6.74 -0.22
C ASP A 10 11.87 7.40 0.71
N ALA A 11 12.11 8.66 1.08
CA ALA A 11 11.15 9.47 1.84
C ALA A 11 9.78 9.65 1.13
N SER A 12 9.76 9.41 -0.18
CA SER A 12 8.55 9.41 -1.03
C SER A 12 7.67 8.16 -0.85
N ALA A 13 8.14 7.12 -0.14
CA ALA A 13 7.39 5.88 0.09
C ALA A 13 6.06 6.12 0.84
N THR A 14 6.01 7.13 1.71
CA THR A 14 4.78 7.55 2.41
C THR A 14 3.72 8.08 1.44
N LYS A 15 4.12 8.96 0.51
CA LYS A 15 3.25 9.49 -0.55
C LYS A 15 2.78 8.37 -1.49
N GLY A 16 3.70 7.50 -1.92
CA GLY A 16 3.39 6.35 -2.77
C GLY A 16 2.41 5.37 -2.12
N LEU A 17 2.51 5.17 -0.80
CA LEU A 17 1.58 4.34 -0.02
C LEU A 17 0.18 4.96 -0.01
N SER A 18 0.06 6.28 0.16
CA SER A 18 -1.22 6.97 0.15
C SER A 18 -1.96 6.86 -1.19
N GLU A 19 -1.24 6.99 -2.31
CA GLU A 19 -1.80 6.85 -3.66
C GLU A 19 -2.22 5.41 -3.94
N THR A 20 -1.40 4.45 -3.52
CA THR A 20 -1.68 3.03 -3.69
C THR A 20 -2.87 2.59 -2.84
N ALA A 21 -2.99 3.11 -1.62
CA ALA A 21 -4.16 2.88 -0.77
C ALA A 21 -5.45 3.41 -1.44
N LYS A 22 -5.41 4.64 -1.99
CA LYS A 22 -6.54 5.21 -2.76
C LYS A 22 -6.93 4.32 -3.96
N ALA A 23 -5.95 3.80 -4.70
CA ALA A 23 -6.22 2.91 -5.83
C ALA A 23 -6.85 1.58 -5.39
N ILE A 24 -6.35 0.99 -4.30
CA ILE A 24 -6.91 -0.24 -3.71
C ILE A 24 -8.35 -0.03 -3.27
N ASP A 25 -8.64 1.10 -2.63
CA ASP A 25 -9.99 1.40 -2.13
C ASP A 25 -10.96 1.68 -3.28
N LYS A 26 -10.52 2.35 -4.35
CA LYS A 26 -11.31 2.47 -5.59
C LYS A 26 -11.63 1.11 -6.22
N ALA A 27 -10.69 0.17 -6.22
CA ALA A 27 -10.91 -1.17 -6.73
C ALA A 27 -11.86 -1.99 -5.84
N ALA A 28 -11.84 -1.78 -4.52
CA ALA A 28 -12.79 -2.38 -3.59
C ALA A 28 -14.21 -1.82 -3.78
N ALA A 29 -14.34 -0.50 -3.97
CA ALA A 29 -15.62 0.17 -4.22
C ALA A 29 -16.27 -0.30 -5.53
N LYS A 30 -15.46 -0.60 -6.55
CA LYS A 30 -15.93 -1.18 -7.83
C LYS A 30 -16.21 -2.68 -7.76
N ASN A 31 -16.15 -3.31 -6.58
CA ASN A 31 -16.29 -4.76 -6.38
C ASN A 31 -15.28 -5.62 -7.17
N ILE A 32 -14.19 -5.04 -7.67
CA ILE A 32 -13.11 -5.77 -8.36
C ILE A 32 -12.29 -6.56 -7.33
N LEU A 33 -12.17 -6.04 -6.11
CA LEU A 33 -11.50 -6.68 -4.99
C LEU A 33 -12.46 -6.78 -3.80
N HIS A 34 -12.49 -7.95 -3.15
CA HIS A 34 -13.20 -8.08 -1.89
C HIS A 34 -12.59 -7.17 -0.81
N LYS A 35 -13.43 -6.57 0.05
CA LYS A 35 -13.03 -5.64 1.11
C LYS A 35 -11.90 -6.16 1.99
N ASN A 36 -11.93 -7.46 2.32
CA ASN A 36 -10.89 -8.09 3.13
C ASN A 36 -9.55 -8.21 2.36
N THR A 37 -9.60 -8.43 1.04
CA THR A 37 -8.39 -8.47 0.21
C THR A 37 -7.76 -7.09 0.10
N ALA A 38 -8.57 -6.04 -0.06
CA ALA A 38 -8.10 -4.65 -0.01
C ALA A 38 -7.46 -4.31 1.35
N ALA A 39 -8.13 -4.63 2.46
CA ALA A 39 -7.61 -4.43 3.81
C ALA A 39 -6.29 -5.17 4.05
N ARG A 40 -6.20 -6.45 3.64
CA ARG A 40 -4.96 -7.25 3.73
C ARG A 40 -3.82 -6.61 2.95
N ARG A 41 -4.07 -6.12 1.73
CA ARG A 41 -3.04 -5.47 0.89
C ARG A 41 -2.54 -4.18 1.53
N LYS A 42 -3.42 -3.33 2.07
CA LYS A 42 -3.04 -2.11 2.80
C LYS A 42 -2.19 -2.43 4.03
N SER A 43 -2.62 -3.39 4.84
CA SER A 43 -1.89 -3.83 6.05
C SER A 43 -0.48 -4.35 5.72
N ARG A 44 -0.33 -5.17 4.68
CA ARG A 44 0.97 -5.70 4.26
C ARG A 44 1.93 -4.59 3.82
N LEU A 45 1.45 -3.60 3.06
CA LEU A 45 2.28 -2.47 2.62
C LEU A 45 2.74 -1.60 3.79
N ALA A 46 1.84 -1.32 4.75
CA ALA A 46 2.19 -0.57 5.96
C ALA A 46 3.22 -1.32 6.81
N LYS A 47 3.05 -2.64 7.01
CA LYS A 47 4.04 -3.48 7.72
C LYS A 47 5.40 -3.46 7.04
N ALA A 48 5.45 -3.55 5.71
CA ALA A 48 6.70 -3.53 4.97
C ALA A 48 7.42 -2.19 5.10
N LEU A 49 6.70 -1.06 5.06
CA LEU A 49 7.28 0.26 5.29
C LEU A 49 7.83 0.42 6.71
N ASN A 50 7.08 -0.02 7.72
CA ASN A 50 7.52 0.04 9.12
C ASN A 50 8.73 -0.88 9.39
N ALA A 51 8.77 -2.05 8.76
CA ALA A 51 9.91 -2.96 8.86
C ALA A 51 11.16 -2.39 8.17
N ALA A 52 10.99 -1.64 7.07
CA ALA A 52 12.10 -0.95 6.41
C ALA A 52 12.64 0.23 7.24
N ASN A 53 11.78 0.90 8.02
CA ASN A 53 12.15 2.04 8.86
C ASN A 53 12.67 1.66 10.26
N LYS A 54 12.77 0.36 10.58
CA LYS A 54 13.34 -0.14 11.84
C LYS A 54 14.83 -0.46 11.64
#